data_AF-A0A5M8FFP5-F1
#
_entry.id   AF-A0A5M8FFP5-F1
#
_cell.length_a   1.000
_cell.length_b   1.000
_cell.length_c   1.000
_cell.angle_alpha   90.00
_cell.angle_beta   90.00
_cell.angle_gamma   90.00
#
_symmetry.space_group_name_H-M   'P 1'
#
loop_
_entity.id
_entity.type
_entity.pdbx_description
1 polymer ?
#
loop_
_entity_poly.entity_id
_entity_poly.type
_entity_poly.pdbx_seq_one_letter_code
_entity_poly.pdbx_strand_id
1 'polypeptide(L)'
;MRQSVSEAMPGLDWFEAGEAAYLSACADGLLYPPLGDAVAQRWWLGGFVSAWAASADARTVAEALADALRGWPALERQLREHRGPANPWPRH
;
A
#
# COMPACT_ATOMS: atom_id res chain seq x y z
N MET A 1 20.31 8.58 3.30
CA MET A 1 19.20 9.44 3.76
C MET A 1 17.93 8.93 3.09
N ARG A 2 16.99 8.35 3.86
CA ARG A 2 15.66 7.94 3.39
C ARG A 2 14.72 9.09 3.73
N GLN A 3 14.12 9.75 2.75
CA GLN A 3 13.07 10.72 3.01
C GLN A 3 11.83 9.97 3.48
N SER A 4 11.26 10.40 4.61
CA SER A 4 9.93 9.98 5.03
C SER A 4 8.88 10.56 4.08
N VAL A 5 7.75 9.89 3.85
CA VAL A 5 6.64 10.49 3.09
C VAL A 5 6.19 11.80 3.73
N SER A 6 6.25 11.90 5.05
CA SER A 6 5.95 13.12 5.80
C SER A 6 7.01 14.22 5.62
N GLU A 7 8.19 13.89 5.11
CA GLU A 7 9.28 14.83 4.80
C GLU A 7 9.19 15.34 3.35
N ALA A 8 8.73 14.50 2.43
CA ALA A 8 8.46 14.87 1.04
C ALA A 8 7.09 15.55 0.86
N MET A 9 6.11 15.19 1.70
CA MET A 9 4.73 15.68 1.69
C MET A 9 4.28 15.93 3.15
N PRO A 10 4.50 17.13 3.69
CA PRO A 10 4.15 17.43 5.07
C PRO A 10 2.65 17.25 5.32
N GLY A 11 2.32 16.39 6.27
CA GLY A 11 0.94 16.06 6.66
C GLY A 11 0.38 14.76 6.07
N LEU A 12 1.06 14.15 5.09
CA LEU A 12 0.69 12.83 4.57
C LEU A 12 1.41 11.73 5.37
N ASP A 13 0.67 10.75 5.89
CA ASP A 13 1.23 9.52 6.43
C ASP A 13 1.12 8.33 5.45
N TRP A 14 1.68 7.17 5.82
CA TRP A 14 1.65 6.01 4.95
C TRP A 14 0.25 5.44 4.76
N PHE A 15 -0.66 5.60 5.71
CA PHE A 15 -2.05 5.19 5.56
C PHE A 15 -2.76 6.05 4.51
N GLU A 16 -2.65 7.38 4.62
CA GLU A 16 -3.23 8.31 3.64
C GLU A 16 -2.61 8.14 2.25
N ALA A 17 -1.30 7.87 2.17
CA ALA A 17 -0.64 7.54 0.91
C ALA A 17 -1.21 6.24 0.28
N GLY A 18 -1.60 5.27 1.10
CA GLY A 18 -2.27 4.04 0.67
C GLY A 18 -3.67 4.29 0.12
N GLU A 19 -4.47 5.11 0.81
CA GLU A 19 -5.78 5.54 0.33
C GLU A 19 -5.65 6.31 -1.00
N ALA A 20 -4.71 7.24 -1.06
CA ALA A 20 -4.43 8.03 -2.25
C ALA A 20 -3.96 7.16 -3.43
N ALA A 21 -3.15 6.12 -3.20
CA ALA A 21 -2.71 5.20 -4.25
C ALA A 21 -3.86 4.37 -4.85
N TYR A 22 -4.94 4.13 -4.09
CA TYR A 22 -6.15 3.50 -4.59
C TYR A 22 -7.06 4.50 -5.33
N LEU A 23 -7.31 5.65 -4.69
CA LEU A 23 -8.26 6.66 -5.19
C LEU A 23 -7.72 7.44 -6.38
N SER A 24 -6.42 7.68 -6.40
CA SER A 24 -5.74 8.41 -7.45
C SER A 24 -5.17 7.40 -8.43
N ALA A 25 -5.61 7.42 -9.67
CA ALA A 25 -4.97 6.69 -10.77
C ALA A 25 -3.53 7.21 -11.10
N CYS A 26 -2.90 7.92 -10.16
CA CYS A 26 -1.61 8.56 -10.33
C CYS A 26 -0.50 7.65 -9.79
N ALA A 27 0.37 7.20 -10.69
CA ALA A 27 1.56 6.43 -10.35
C ALA A 27 2.71 7.35 -9.90
N ASP A 28 2.45 8.24 -8.93
CA ASP A 28 3.53 9.02 -8.32
C ASP A 28 4.30 8.11 -7.35
N GLY A 29 5.63 8.04 -7.54
CA GLY A 29 6.51 7.23 -6.70
C GLY A 29 6.54 7.65 -5.23
N LEU A 30 6.09 8.87 -4.92
CA LEU A 30 5.93 9.35 -3.56
C LEU A 30 4.81 8.65 -2.79
N LEU A 31 3.82 8.07 -3.48
CA LEU A 31 2.72 7.36 -2.83
C LEU A 31 3.08 5.94 -2.39
N TYR A 32 4.26 5.42 -2.76
CA TYR A 32 4.63 4.04 -2.48
C TYR A 32 5.63 3.94 -1.32
N PRO A 33 5.41 3.00 -0.39
CA PRO A 33 6.28 2.82 0.76
C PRO A 33 7.67 2.33 0.36
N PRO A 34 8.73 2.73 1.08
CA PRO A 34 10.09 2.31 0.78
C PRO A 34 10.25 0.80 0.93
N LEU A 35 11.13 0.25 0.11
CA LEU A 35 11.55 -1.15 0.23
C LEU A 35 12.27 -1.36 1.57
N GLY A 36 12.03 -2.53 2.17
CA GLY A 36 12.61 -2.90 3.48
C GLY A 36 12.00 -2.22 4.70
N ASP A 37 10.95 -1.39 4.56
CA ASP A 37 10.22 -0.82 5.69
C ASP A 37 8.85 -1.50 5.85
N ALA A 38 8.84 -2.60 6.62
CA ALA A 38 7.63 -3.38 6.85
C ALA A 38 6.53 -2.62 7.60
N VAL A 39 6.89 -1.60 8.40
CA VAL A 39 5.90 -0.80 9.14
C VAL A 39 5.20 0.16 8.19
N ALA A 40 5.96 0.92 7.39
CA ALA A 40 5.41 1.78 6.35
C ALA A 40 4.52 1.00 5.37
N GLN A 41 4.98 -0.17 4.94
CA GLN A 41 4.24 -1.05 4.02
C GLN A 41 2.92 -1.56 4.61
N ARG A 42 2.87 -1.86 5.92
CA ARG A 42 1.64 -2.29 6.60
C ARG A 42 0.63 -1.16 6.70
N TRP A 43 1.07 0.04 7.08
CA TRP A 43 0.20 1.22 7.14
C TRP A 43 -0.37 1.57 5.76
N TRP A 44 0.48 1.55 4.75
CA TRP A 44 0.09 1.75 3.36
C TRP A 44 -0.92 0.73 2.87
N LEU A 45 -0.70 -0.56 3.14
CA LEU A 45 -1.69 -1.59 2.83
C LEU A 45 -3.02 -1.36 3.57
N GLY A 46 -2.97 -0.89 4.82
CA GLY A 46 -4.16 -0.55 5.60
C GLY A 46 -5.02 0.52 4.93
N GLY A 47 -4.39 1.61 4.49
CA GLY A 47 -5.09 2.68 3.77
C GLY A 47 -5.61 2.23 2.40
N PHE A 48 -4.78 1.50 1.64
CA PHE A 48 -5.19 0.97 0.34
C PHE A 48 -6.46 0.09 0.46
N VAL A 49 -6.48 -0.81 1.45
CA VAL A 49 -7.63 -1.70 1.69
C VAL A 49 -8.84 -0.92 2.22
N SER A 50 -8.63 0.11 3.06
CA SER A 50 -9.68 1.02 3.55
C SER A 50 -10.42 1.69 2.38
N ALA A 51 -9.67 2.32 1.47
CA ALA A 51 -10.24 3.00 0.31
C ALA A 51 -10.91 2.02 -0.67
N TRP A 52 -10.32 0.84 -0.89
CA TRP A 52 -10.97 -0.22 -1.67
C TRP A 52 -12.29 -0.67 -1.06
N ALA A 53 -12.32 -0.94 0.26
CA ALA A 53 -13.52 -1.40 0.96
C ALA A 53 -14.64 -0.36 0.98
N ALA A 54 -14.29 0.93 0.97
CA ALA A 54 -15.24 2.03 0.87
C ALA A 54 -15.78 2.26 -0.56
N SER A 55 -15.19 1.63 -1.57
CA SER A 55 -15.57 1.78 -2.97
C SER A 55 -16.51 0.67 -3.45
N ALA A 56 -17.28 0.95 -4.50
CA ALA A 56 -18.09 -0.06 -5.20
C ALA A 56 -17.29 -0.82 -6.28
N ASP A 57 -15.98 -1.01 -6.08
CA ASP A 57 -15.12 -1.69 -7.05
C ASP A 57 -15.46 -3.19 -7.13
N ALA A 58 -15.73 -3.66 -8.34
CA ALA A 58 -16.03 -5.07 -8.62
C ALA A 58 -14.78 -5.96 -8.60
N ARG A 59 -13.58 -5.37 -8.67
CA ARG A 59 -12.31 -6.09 -8.58
C ARG A 59 -12.06 -6.55 -7.16
N THR A 60 -11.44 -7.71 -7.04
CA THR A 60 -10.88 -8.14 -5.75
C THR A 60 -9.78 -7.17 -5.32
N VAL A 61 -9.58 -7.05 -4.00
CA VAL A 61 -8.47 -6.25 -3.44
C VAL A 61 -7.10 -6.66 -3.99
N ALA A 62 -6.93 -7.94 -4.36
CA ALA A 62 -5.69 -8.45 -4.95
C ALA A 62 -5.48 -7.95 -6.39
N GLU A 63 -6.55 -7.88 -7.20
CA GLU A 63 -6.50 -7.35 -8.56
C GLU A 63 -6.28 -5.84 -8.57
N ALA A 64 -7.00 -5.11 -7.70
CA ALA A 64 -6.79 -3.67 -7.53
C ALA A 64 -5.35 -3.36 -7.09
N LEU A 65 -4.81 -4.13 -6.14
CA LEU A 65 -3.44 -3.97 -5.66
C LEU A 65 -2.40 -4.29 -6.76
N ALA A 66 -2.61 -5.33 -7.55
CA ALA A 66 -1.73 -5.67 -8.67
C ALA A 66 -1.73 -4.58 -9.76
N ASP A 67 -2.88 -3.94 -10.00
CA ASP A 67 -3.01 -2.83 -10.93
C ASP A 67 -2.27 -1.58 -10.44
N ALA A 68 -2.45 -1.20 -9.16
CA ALA A 68 -1.73 -0.10 -8.53
C ALA A 68 -0.22 -0.31 -8.56
N LEU A 69 0.24 -1.55 -8.34
CA LEU A 69 1.67 -1.89 -8.31
C LEU A 69 2.27 -2.20 -9.69
N ARG A 70 1.56 -2.01 -10.81
CA ARG A 70 2.02 -2.39 -12.16
C ARG A 70 3.37 -1.75 -12.57
N GLY A 71 3.79 -0.68 -11.91
CA GLY A 71 5.12 -0.05 -12.08
C GLY A 71 6.17 -0.37 -11.00
N TRP A 72 5.82 -1.18 -10.00
CA TRP A 72 6.59 -1.37 -8.76
C TRP A 72 6.84 -2.86 -8.43
N PRO A 73 7.47 -3.64 -9.32
CA PRO A 73 7.58 -5.09 -9.17
C PRO A 73 8.41 -5.54 -7.95
N ALA A 74 9.37 -4.71 -7.52
CA ALA A 74 10.16 -4.98 -6.32
C ALA A 74 9.33 -4.85 -5.04
N LEU A 75 8.44 -3.85 -4.98
CA LEU A 75 7.53 -3.65 -3.86
C LEU A 75 6.45 -4.73 -3.86
N GLU A 76 5.87 -5.05 -5.02
CA GLU A 76 4.90 -6.14 -5.17
C GLU A 76 5.46 -7.48 -4.66
N ARG A 77 6.70 -7.81 -5.02
CA ARG A 77 7.38 -9.01 -4.52
C ARG A 77 7.52 -8.97 -3.00
N GLN A 78 7.98 -7.86 -2.44
CA GLN A 78 8.20 -7.75 -0.99
C GLN A 78 6.87 -7.83 -0.20
N LEU A 79 5.81 -7.19 -0.70
CA LEU A 79 4.48 -7.27 -0.09
C LEU A 79 3.92 -8.70 -0.13
N ARG A 80 4.22 -9.48 -1.17
CA ARG A 80 3.88 -10.91 -1.24
C ARG A 80 4.70 -11.76 -0.27
N GLU A 81 5.99 -11.46 -0.10
CA GLU A 81 6.84 -12.14 0.89
C GLU A 81 6.31 -11.91 2.32
N HIS A 82 5.78 -10.71 2.61
CA HIS A 82 5.10 -10.43 3.87
C HIS A 82 3.77 -11.19 4.05
N ARG A 83 3.21 -11.79 3.00
CA ARG A 83 2.04 -12.68 3.05
C ARG A 83 2.39 -14.17 3.26
N GLY A 84 3.66 -14.53 3.47
CA GLY A 84 4.10 -15.92 3.74
C GLY A 84 3.37 -16.61 4.92
N PRO A 85 3.43 -17.95 5.03
CA PRO A 85 2.39 -18.84 5.62
C PRO A 85 2.11 -18.73 7.13
N ALA A 86 2.57 -17.68 7.80
CA ALA A 86 2.36 -17.43 9.21
C ALA A 86 1.98 -15.96 9.44
N ASN A 87 0.74 -15.62 9.12
CA ASN A 87 0.02 -14.68 9.98
C ASN A 87 -1.31 -15.35 10.37
N PRO A 88 -1.41 -15.94 11.57
CA PRO A 88 -2.70 -16.27 12.14
C PRO A 88 -3.38 -14.93 12.44
N TRP A 89 -4.10 -14.40 11.46
CA TRP A 89 -5.15 -13.42 11.76
C TRP A 89 -5.99 -14.02 12.89
N PRO A 90 -6.13 -13.36 14.05
CA PRO A 90 -7.07 -13.82 15.04
C PRO A 90 -8.44 -13.80 14.36
N ARG A 91 -9.02 -14.99 14.22
CA ARG A 91 -10.43 -15.12 13.90
C ARG A 91 -11.16 -14.62 15.14
N HIS A 92 -11.65 -13.38 15.08
CA HIS A 92 -12.71 -12.94 15.96
C HIS A 92 -14.04 -13.45 15.41
#